data_AF-A0A9E5A8A1-F1
#
_entry.id   AF-A0A9E5A8A1-F1
#
_cell.length_a   1.000
_cell.length_b   1.000
_cell.length_c   1.000
_cell.angle_alpha   90.00
_cell.angle_beta   90.00
_cell.angle_gamma   90.00
#
_symmetry.space_group_name_H-M   'P 1'
#
loop_
_entity.id
_entity.type
_entity.pdbx_description
1 polymer ?
#
loop_
_entity_poly.entity_id
_entity_poly.type
_entity_poly.pdbx_seq_one_letter_code
_entity_poly.pdbx_strand_id
1 'polypeptide(L)'
;MKWLLITLGIIALIIGYSYVTVSNGPIEPLGRLSFVKLANPDMYPGHPDSELLVKYAEERGSKCALVVHFTGSSNYRSYNDSGVYIIEVGFIDTQGNGSINISQVNFLDSLKVALFGVPDGRYKYMSDGHVYDTYDEMMAHVNELAQEHGQEGPLPLVWHGTVRQDNPILVQGCGFPLYFQILTQTYGIIPAYVYTITGMLFPYFNNPYRDFELKNYATLQSYYDQGLLNENYKTVNDSYQYNIYKNNQNYD
;
A
#
# COMPACT_ATOMS: atom_id res chain seq x y z
N MET A 1 1.78 -39.20 -4.61
CA MET A 1 0.39 -39.02 -4.15
C MET A 1 0.27 -38.73 -2.65
N LYS A 2 0.75 -39.58 -1.73
CA LYS A 2 0.68 -39.31 -0.27
C LYS A 2 1.35 -37.99 0.16
N TRP A 3 2.57 -37.74 -0.33
CA TRP A 3 3.29 -36.49 -0.05
C TRP A 3 2.59 -35.25 -0.58
N LEU A 4 1.99 -35.32 -1.77
CA LEU A 4 1.18 -34.22 -2.32
C LEU A 4 -0.01 -33.90 -1.41
N LEU A 5 -0.73 -34.92 -0.93
CA LEU A 5 -1.85 -34.71 -0.01
C LEU A 5 -1.41 -34.11 1.33
N ILE A 6 -0.27 -34.55 1.87
CA ILE A 6 0.30 -33.99 3.09
C ILE A 6 0.66 -32.51 2.88
N THR A 7 1.36 -32.18 1.79
CA THR A 7 1.71 -30.80 1.45
C THR A 7 0.48 -29.92 1.29
N LEU A 8 -0.54 -30.38 0.55
CA LEU A 8 -1.80 -29.65 0.38
C LEU A 8 -2.53 -29.48 1.71
N GLY A 9 -2.51 -30.49 2.59
CA GLY A 9 -3.06 -30.41 3.94
C GLY A 9 -2.39 -29.34 4.78
N ILE A 10 -1.06 -29.25 4.76
CA ILE A 10 -0.30 -28.22 5.47
C ILE A 10 -0.61 -26.82 4.91
N ILE A 11 -0.66 -26.66 3.58
CA ILE A 11 -1.02 -25.39 2.94
C ILE A 11 -2.43 -24.96 3.35
N ALA A 12 -3.40 -25.89 3.33
CA ALA A 12 -4.77 -25.61 3.74
C ALA A 12 -4.86 -25.20 5.21
N LEU A 13 -4.07 -25.82 6.09
CA LEU A 13 -3.99 -25.43 7.50
C LEU A 13 -3.40 -24.03 7.68
N ILE A 14 -2.33 -23.69 6.95
CA ILE A 14 -1.71 -22.36 6.99
C ILE A 14 -2.69 -21.29 6.51
N ILE A 15 -3.36 -21.52 5.38
CA ILE A 15 -4.35 -20.60 4.82
C ILE A 15 -5.54 -20.45 5.77
N GLY A 16 -6.09 -21.57 6.27
CA GLY A 16 -7.23 -21.56 7.18
C GLY A 16 -6.92 -20.86 8.51
N TYR A 17 -5.76 -21.14 9.11
CA TYR A 17 -5.29 -20.45 10.31
C TYR A 17 -5.13 -18.93 10.07
N SER A 18 -4.52 -18.56 8.95
CA SER A 18 -4.30 -17.15 8.60
C SER A 18 -5.62 -16.42 8.39
N TYR A 19 -6.57 -17.04 7.68
CA TYR A 19 -7.91 -16.50 7.46
C TYR A 19 -8.64 -16.25 8.79
N VAL A 20 -8.71 -17.25 9.67
CA VAL A 20 -9.39 -17.10 10.97
C VAL A 20 -8.73 -16.03 11.84
N THR A 21 -7.39 -15.96 11.83
CA THR A 21 -6.64 -14.98 12.62
C THR A 21 -6.94 -13.55 12.15
N VAL A 22 -6.93 -13.33 10.83
CA VAL A 22 -7.16 -11.99 10.24
C VAL A 22 -8.63 -11.59 10.27
N SER A 23 -9.57 -12.50 10.02
CA SER A 23 -11.01 -12.19 10.03
C SER A 23 -11.53 -11.73 11.38
N ASN A 24 -10.81 -11.99 12.48
CA ASN A 24 -11.15 -11.52 13.83
C ASN A 24 -10.26 -10.36 14.28
N GLY A 25 -9.47 -9.80 13.37
CA GLY A 25 -8.48 -8.78 13.64
C GLY A 25 -8.98 -7.35 13.45
N PRO A 26 -8.21 -6.35 13.95
CA PRO A 26 -8.56 -4.94 13.81
C PRO A 26 -8.19 -4.33 12.44
N ILE A 27 -7.46 -5.05 11.60
CA ILE A 27 -6.96 -4.58 10.30
C ILE A 27 -7.37 -5.56 9.21
N GLU A 28 -7.94 -5.08 8.11
CA GLU A 28 -8.22 -5.87 6.93
C GLU A 28 -7.10 -5.71 5.88
N PRO A 29 -6.12 -6.62 5.78
CA PRO A 29 -5.06 -6.57 4.78
C PRO A 29 -5.61 -6.79 3.37
N LEU A 30 -5.56 -5.75 2.53
CA LEU A 30 -5.98 -5.84 1.14
C LEU A 30 -4.80 -6.19 0.23
N GLY A 31 -3.79 -5.33 0.23
CA GLY A 31 -2.60 -5.53 -0.56
C GLY A 31 -2.04 -4.27 -1.19
N ARG A 32 -1.45 -4.45 -2.38
CA ARG A 32 -0.94 -3.35 -3.19
C ARG A 32 -2.10 -2.55 -3.78
N LEU A 33 -2.07 -1.23 -3.62
CA LEU A 33 -3.09 -0.35 -4.20
C LEU A 33 -3.02 -0.29 -5.73
N SER A 34 -1.87 0.11 -6.27
CA SER A 34 -1.64 0.35 -7.71
C SER A 34 -0.21 -0.05 -8.12
N PHE A 35 0.02 -0.23 -9.42
CA PHE A 35 1.32 -0.59 -9.99
C PHE A 35 2.22 0.62 -10.20
N VAL A 36 1.67 1.73 -10.69
CA VAL A 36 2.38 2.97 -11.02
C VAL A 36 1.53 4.19 -10.70
N LYS A 37 2.16 5.35 -10.52
CA LYS A 37 1.45 6.62 -10.30
C LYS A 37 0.68 7.03 -11.54
N LEU A 38 -0.57 7.46 -11.35
CA LEU A 38 -1.39 8.11 -12.37
C LEU A 38 -1.43 9.64 -12.19
N ALA A 39 -1.18 10.12 -10.97
CA ALA A 39 -1.07 11.54 -10.62
C ALA A 39 0.00 11.72 -9.53
N ASN A 40 0.49 12.95 -9.32
CA ASN A 40 1.39 13.27 -8.22
C ASN A 40 1.01 14.61 -7.54
N PRO A 41 0.69 14.63 -6.23
CA PRO A 41 0.57 13.46 -5.33
C PRO A 41 -0.47 12.45 -5.86
N ASP A 42 -0.32 11.17 -5.58
CA ASP A 42 -1.24 10.11 -6.01
C ASP A 42 -2.32 9.84 -4.95
N MET A 43 -1.93 9.84 -3.69
CA MET A 43 -2.85 9.87 -2.55
C MET A 43 -3.20 11.33 -2.23
N TYR A 44 -4.28 11.80 -2.83
CA TYR A 44 -4.84 13.14 -2.61
C TYR A 44 -6.33 13.12 -2.97
N PRO A 45 -7.19 13.95 -2.35
CA PRO A 45 -8.63 13.93 -2.64
C PRO A 45 -8.96 14.04 -4.14
N GLY A 46 -9.77 13.11 -4.66
CA GLY A 46 -10.21 13.08 -6.06
C GLY A 46 -9.14 12.62 -7.05
N HIS A 47 -8.02 12.09 -6.57
CA HIS A 47 -7.01 11.46 -7.41
C HIS A 47 -7.28 9.97 -7.59
N PRO A 48 -6.82 9.36 -8.71
CA PRO A 48 -7.18 7.99 -9.09
C PRO A 48 -6.93 6.95 -7.99
N ASP A 49 -5.75 6.97 -7.39
CA ASP A 49 -5.34 6.00 -6.38
C ASP A 49 -6.11 6.22 -5.06
N SER A 50 -6.43 7.49 -4.75
CA SER A 50 -7.29 7.85 -3.62
C SER A 50 -8.73 7.36 -3.82
N GLU A 51 -9.35 7.66 -4.96
CA GLU A 51 -10.70 7.20 -5.32
C GLU A 51 -10.79 5.67 -5.32
N LEU A 52 -9.73 4.98 -5.77
CA LEU A 52 -9.64 3.52 -5.72
C LEU A 52 -9.64 3.01 -4.27
N LEU A 53 -8.90 3.65 -3.37
CA LEU A 53 -8.88 3.27 -1.96
C LEU A 53 -10.21 3.58 -1.26
N VAL A 54 -10.85 4.70 -1.59
CA VAL A 54 -12.23 5.03 -1.15
C VAL A 54 -13.17 3.90 -1.53
N LYS A 55 -13.17 3.48 -2.81
CA LYS A 55 -14.00 2.38 -3.29
C LYS A 55 -13.77 1.08 -2.50
N TYR A 56 -12.50 0.74 -2.23
CA TYR A 56 -12.20 -0.45 -1.42
C TYR A 56 -12.73 -0.36 0.01
N ALA A 57 -12.70 0.82 0.61
CA ALA A 57 -13.28 1.06 1.94
C ALA A 57 -14.81 0.93 1.91
N GLU A 58 -15.47 1.54 0.92
CA GLU A 58 -16.92 1.50 0.77
C GLU A 58 -17.46 0.08 0.53
N GLU A 59 -16.79 -0.71 -0.31
CA GLU A 59 -17.13 -2.13 -0.57
C GLU A 59 -17.11 -2.97 0.71
N ARG A 60 -16.38 -2.52 1.75
CA ARG A 60 -16.26 -3.16 3.07
C ARG A 60 -17.12 -2.50 4.13
N GLY A 61 -17.88 -1.45 3.78
CA GLY A 61 -18.63 -0.65 4.74
C GLY A 61 -17.73 0.14 5.71
N SER A 62 -16.46 0.33 5.38
CA SER A 62 -15.48 1.01 6.22
C SER A 62 -15.58 2.53 6.07
N LYS A 63 -15.39 3.25 7.18
CA LYS A 63 -15.37 4.74 7.20
C LYS A 63 -13.97 5.30 7.00
N CYS A 64 -12.96 4.49 7.27
CA CYS A 64 -11.57 4.84 7.10
C CYS A 64 -10.85 3.80 6.22
N ALA A 65 -9.69 4.18 5.69
CA ALA A 65 -8.73 3.25 5.13
C ALA A 65 -7.31 3.72 5.42
N LEU A 66 -6.38 2.79 5.58
CA LEU A 66 -4.97 3.04 5.86
C LEU A 66 -4.13 2.74 4.62
N VAL A 67 -3.33 3.72 4.20
CA VAL A 67 -2.28 3.54 3.19
C VAL A 67 -0.91 3.78 3.80
N VAL A 68 0.02 2.88 3.50
CA VAL A 68 1.40 2.95 4.01
C VAL A 68 2.42 3.17 2.92
N HIS A 69 3.46 3.95 3.21
CA HIS A 69 4.46 4.43 2.24
C HIS A 69 5.88 4.35 2.81
N PHE A 70 6.90 4.36 1.96
CA PHE A 70 8.22 4.85 2.37
C PHE A 70 8.22 6.38 2.35
N THR A 71 8.79 7.01 3.37
CA THR A 71 8.85 8.47 3.49
C THR A 71 9.70 9.10 2.38
N GLY A 72 9.10 10.02 1.63
CA GLY A 72 9.72 10.92 0.67
C GLY A 72 9.70 12.36 1.20
N SER A 73 9.38 13.32 0.34
CA SER A 73 9.33 14.75 0.70
C SER A 73 7.97 15.24 1.17
N SER A 74 6.97 14.36 1.30
CA SER A 74 5.62 14.71 1.78
C SER A 74 5.55 14.65 3.30
N ASN A 75 4.48 15.19 3.88
CA ASN A 75 4.16 15.11 5.29
C ASN A 75 3.09 14.05 5.61
N TYR A 76 2.63 13.27 4.62
CA TYR A 76 1.69 12.15 4.81
C TYR A 76 0.44 12.57 5.59
N ARG A 77 -0.19 13.65 5.12
CA ARG A 77 -1.41 14.17 5.74
C ARG A 77 -2.57 13.24 5.41
N SER A 78 -3.25 12.80 6.45
CA SER A 78 -4.53 12.12 6.37
C SER A 78 -5.61 13.10 5.92
N TYR A 79 -6.60 12.63 5.18
CA TYR A 79 -7.61 13.48 4.56
C TYR A 79 -8.94 12.75 4.36
N ASN A 80 -10.03 13.51 4.19
CA ASN A 80 -11.30 12.94 3.74
C ASN A 80 -11.40 12.99 2.22
N ASP A 81 -11.77 11.87 1.60
CA ASP A 81 -12.10 11.79 0.19
C ASP A 81 -13.45 11.09 0.03
N SER A 82 -14.41 11.83 -0.53
CA SER A 82 -15.75 11.32 -0.85
C SER A 82 -16.46 10.63 0.33
N GLY A 83 -16.20 11.07 1.57
CA GLY A 83 -16.84 10.54 2.77
C GLY A 83 -16.08 9.42 3.48
N VAL A 84 -14.96 8.94 2.92
CA VAL A 84 -14.03 8.02 3.58
C VAL A 84 -12.81 8.80 4.06
N TYR A 85 -12.37 8.53 5.29
CA TYR A 85 -11.15 9.13 5.83
C TYR A 85 -9.92 8.26 5.52
N ILE A 86 -9.01 8.79 4.70
CA ILE A 86 -7.77 8.14 4.30
C ILE A 86 -6.68 8.52 5.29
N ILE A 87 -6.16 7.53 6.00
CA ILE A 87 -5.06 7.66 6.95
C ILE A 87 -3.76 7.35 6.20
N GLU A 88 -2.84 8.30 6.17
CA GLU A 88 -1.53 8.12 5.54
C GLU A 88 -0.43 7.90 6.58
N VAL A 89 0.41 6.88 6.37
CA VAL A 89 1.61 6.66 7.18
C VAL A 89 2.82 6.40 6.29
N GLY A 90 3.85 7.22 6.41
CA GLY A 90 5.18 6.96 5.87
C GLY A 90 6.08 6.30 6.91
N PHE A 91 6.90 5.30 6.54
CA PHE A 91 8.01 4.86 7.38
C PHE A 91 9.35 5.41 6.87
N ILE A 92 10.23 5.72 7.81
CA ILE A 92 11.60 6.18 7.60
C ILE A 92 12.52 5.03 8.03
N ASP A 93 13.24 4.45 7.08
CA ASP A 93 14.30 3.48 7.40
C ASP A 93 15.56 4.24 7.83
N THR A 94 15.95 4.12 9.10
CA THR A 94 17.14 4.80 9.64
C THR A 94 18.45 4.11 9.26
N GLN A 95 18.38 2.89 8.73
CA GLN A 95 19.54 2.06 8.39
C GLN A 95 19.58 1.65 6.92
N GLY A 96 18.50 1.90 6.17
CA GLY A 96 18.37 1.65 4.75
C GLY A 96 18.00 2.92 3.99
N ASN A 97 18.20 2.90 2.67
CA ASN A 97 17.98 4.10 1.84
C ASN A 97 16.58 4.20 1.22
N GLY A 98 15.69 3.23 1.48
CA GLY A 98 14.44 3.07 0.72
C GLY A 98 14.74 2.75 -0.74
N SER A 99 14.48 1.51 -1.18
CA SER A 99 14.89 1.12 -2.52
C SER A 99 14.00 1.75 -3.58
N ILE A 100 14.52 2.72 -4.35
CA ILE A 100 13.84 3.26 -5.54
C ILE A 100 14.01 2.35 -6.76
N ASN A 101 14.98 1.43 -6.73
CA ASN A 101 15.23 0.42 -7.76
C ASN A 101 15.73 -0.90 -7.16
N ILE A 102 15.67 -1.98 -7.92
CA ILE A 102 16.06 -3.35 -7.53
C ILE A 102 17.56 -3.46 -7.24
N SER A 103 18.39 -2.65 -7.91
CA SER A 103 19.84 -2.66 -7.73
C SER A 103 20.32 -2.10 -6.40
N GLN A 104 19.48 -1.31 -5.72
CA GLN A 104 19.73 -0.78 -4.38
C GLN A 104 19.18 -1.70 -3.27
N VAL A 105 18.46 -2.77 -3.62
CA VAL A 105 17.89 -3.70 -2.64
C VAL A 105 19.01 -4.50 -2.01
N ASN A 106 19.18 -4.34 -0.70
CA ASN A 106 20.00 -5.25 0.09
C ASN A 106 19.21 -6.54 0.37
N PHE A 107 19.30 -7.51 -0.55
CA PHE A 107 18.54 -8.76 -0.45
C PHE A 107 18.82 -9.56 0.82
N LEU A 108 20.04 -9.50 1.36
CA LEU A 108 20.37 -10.21 2.59
C LEU A 108 19.68 -9.56 3.79
N ASP A 109 19.64 -8.23 3.83
CA ASP A 109 18.89 -7.48 4.83
C ASP A 109 17.37 -7.70 4.69
N SER A 110 16.83 -7.63 3.47
CA SER A 110 15.42 -7.95 3.21
C SER A 110 15.05 -9.38 3.63
N LEU A 111 15.94 -10.35 3.39
CA LEU A 111 15.75 -11.72 3.84
C LEU A 111 15.76 -11.83 5.37
N LYS A 112 16.65 -11.11 6.06
CA LYS A 112 16.65 -11.07 7.53
C LYS A 112 15.36 -10.47 8.07
N VAL A 113 14.89 -9.36 7.49
CA VAL A 113 13.61 -8.74 7.87
C VAL A 113 12.44 -9.69 7.60
N ALA A 114 12.44 -10.39 6.46
CA ALA A 114 11.41 -11.38 6.17
C ALA A 114 11.40 -12.51 7.21
N LEU A 115 12.58 -13.06 7.54
CA LEU A 115 12.68 -14.21 8.44
C LEU A 115 12.46 -13.86 9.92
N PHE A 116 12.88 -12.68 10.36
CA PHE A 116 12.97 -12.32 11.78
C PHE A 116 12.19 -11.07 12.17
N GLY A 117 11.51 -10.42 11.22
CA GLY A 117 10.85 -9.15 11.43
C GLY A 117 11.80 -7.95 11.35
N VAL A 118 11.23 -6.76 11.39
CA VAL A 118 11.97 -5.49 11.41
C VAL A 118 12.60 -5.32 12.80
N PRO A 119 13.93 -5.10 12.92
CA PRO A 119 14.56 -4.84 14.21
C PRO A 119 14.02 -3.57 14.89
N ASP A 120 13.93 -3.60 16.21
CA ASP A 120 13.51 -2.45 17.01
C ASP A 120 14.39 -1.22 16.74
N GLY A 121 13.76 -0.05 16.65
CA GLY A 121 14.42 1.22 16.40
C GLY A 121 14.97 1.41 14.99
N ARG A 122 14.78 0.45 14.07
CA ARG A 122 15.16 0.62 12.66
C ARG A 122 14.25 1.63 11.96
N TYR A 123 12.95 1.53 12.16
CA TYR A 123 11.97 2.40 11.51
C TYR A 123 11.50 3.49 12.47
N LYS A 124 11.39 4.70 11.93
CA LYS A 124 10.51 5.74 12.45
C LYS A 124 9.30 5.86 11.53
N TYR A 125 8.29 6.58 11.97
CA TYR A 125 7.04 6.70 11.24
C TYR A 125 6.60 8.15 11.16
N MET A 126 5.91 8.53 10.09
CA MET A 126 5.38 9.86 9.89
C MET A 126 3.92 9.79 9.47
N SER A 127 3.08 10.55 10.15
CA SER A 127 1.68 10.77 9.77
C SER A 127 1.30 12.18 10.19
N ASP A 128 0.57 12.90 9.33
CA ASP A 128 0.14 14.29 9.55
C ASP A 128 1.29 15.27 9.89
N GLY A 129 2.48 14.98 9.37
CA GLY A 129 3.71 15.75 9.62
C GLY A 129 4.32 15.53 11.02
N HIS A 130 3.74 14.66 11.84
CA HIS A 130 4.33 14.23 13.11
C HIS A 130 5.21 13.00 12.89
N VAL A 131 6.33 12.91 13.60
CA VAL A 131 7.25 11.76 13.54
C VAL A 131 7.16 10.97 14.84
N TYR A 132 6.87 9.68 14.72
CA TYR A 132 6.81 8.71 15.81
C TYR A 132 8.08 7.84 15.80
N ASP A 133 8.63 7.58 16.98
CA ASP A 133 9.86 6.80 17.11
C ASP A 133 9.58 5.31 17.24
N THR A 134 8.34 4.93 17.55
CA THR A 134 7.94 3.52 17.75
C THR A 134 6.72 3.13 16.92
N TYR A 135 6.63 1.82 16.66
CA TYR A 135 5.46 1.24 15.98
C TYR A 135 4.17 1.45 16.77
N ASP A 136 4.24 1.30 18.10
CA ASP A 136 3.07 1.42 18.97
C ASP A 136 2.52 2.86 19.01
N GLU A 137 3.39 3.87 19.05
CA GLU A 137 2.98 5.28 18.95
C GLU A 137 2.30 5.58 17.61
N MET A 138 2.88 5.08 16.51
CA MET A 138 2.30 5.23 15.18
C MET A 138 0.92 4.57 15.09
N MET A 139 0.79 3.33 15.56
CA MET A 139 -0.49 2.62 15.52
C MET A 139 -1.52 3.24 16.48
N ALA A 140 -1.09 3.82 17.61
CA ALA A 140 -1.97 4.56 18.49
C ALA A 140 -2.58 5.77 17.77
N HIS A 141 -1.78 6.55 17.05
CA HIS A 141 -2.27 7.67 16.21
C HIS A 141 -3.22 7.20 15.11
N VAL A 142 -2.88 6.12 14.40
CA VAL A 142 -3.78 5.53 13.39
C VAL A 142 -5.12 5.13 13.99
N ASN A 143 -5.12 4.50 15.17
CA ASN A 143 -6.33 4.06 15.85
C ASN A 143 -7.15 5.25 16.37
N GLU A 144 -6.49 6.30 16.87
CA GLU A 144 -7.12 7.55 17.28
C GLU A 144 -7.86 8.18 16.10
N LEU A 145 -7.19 8.39 14.97
CA LEU A 145 -7.82 8.91 13.74
C LEU A 145 -8.97 8.03 13.26
N ALA A 146 -8.77 6.71 13.22
CA ALA A 146 -9.83 5.79 12.81
C ALA A 146 -11.07 5.92 13.72
N GLN A 147 -10.87 6.01 15.03
CA GLN A 147 -11.96 6.18 16.00
C GLN A 147 -12.66 7.54 15.85
N GLU A 148 -11.90 8.63 15.73
CA GLU A 148 -12.43 9.99 15.55
C GLU A 148 -13.30 10.11 14.29
N HIS A 149 -12.96 9.35 13.26
CA HIS A 149 -13.67 9.32 11.99
C HIS A 149 -14.72 8.20 11.89
N GLY A 150 -15.07 7.57 13.02
CA GLY A 150 -16.19 6.65 13.12
C GLY A 150 -15.93 5.28 12.48
N GLN A 151 -14.67 4.84 12.44
CA GLN A 151 -14.34 3.48 12.02
C GLN A 151 -14.98 2.46 12.96
N GLU A 152 -15.75 1.54 12.37
CA GLU A 152 -16.28 0.36 13.04
C GLU A 152 -15.77 -0.89 12.32
N GLY A 153 -15.37 -1.92 13.08
CA GLY A 153 -14.79 -3.13 12.51
C GLY A 153 -13.37 -2.93 11.97
N PRO A 154 -12.86 -3.87 11.15
CA PRO A 154 -11.47 -3.87 10.73
C PRO A 154 -11.16 -2.72 9.76
N LEU A 155 -10.00 -2.08 9.95
CA LEU A 155 -9.50 -1.01 9.10
C LEU A 155 -8.84 -1.58 7.83
N PRO A 156 -9.35 -1.29 6.61
CA PRO A 156 -8.71 -1.70 5.37
C PRO A 156 -7.30 -1.12 5.26
N LEU A 157 -6.31 -1.98 5.00
CA LEU A 157 -4.91 -1.62 4.87
C LEU A 157 -4.42 -1.96 3.46
N VAL A 158 -3.87 -0.96 2.78
CA VAL A 158 -3.10 -1.11 1.54
C VAL A 158 -1.69 -0.59 1.71
N TRP A 159 -0.77 -1.08 0.89
CA TRP A 159 0.51 -0.39 0.70
C TRP A 159 0.55 0.37 -0.60
N HIS A 160 1.28 1.47 -0.55
CA HIS A 160 1.60 2.28 -1.68
C HIS A 160 2.58 1.57 -2.61
N GLY A 161 2.01 1.04 -3.70
CA GLY A 161 2.67 0.12 -4.61
C GLY A 161 3.40 0.76 -5.78
N THR A 162 3.38 2.08 -5.91
CA THR A 162 3.88 2.71 -7.12
C THR A 162 5.40 2.69 -7.16
N VAL A 163 5.92 2.25 -8.31
CA VAL A 163 7.37 2.14 -8.53
C VAL A 163 7.84 3.29 -9.41
N ARG A 164 8.90 3.96 -8.97
CA ARG A 164 9.50 5.06 -9.72
C ARG A 164 10.37 4.56 -10.86
N GLN A 165 11.10 3.47 -10.62
CA GLN A 165 11.99 2.81 -11.57
C GLN A 165 11.69 1.31 -11.55
N ASP A 166 12.11 0.60 -12.61
CA ASP A 166 11.95 -0.84 -12.82
C ASP A 166 10.54 -1.34 -13.15
N ASN A 167 10.45 -2.65 -13.38
CA ASN A 167 9.23 -3.34 -13.75
C ASN A 167 8.26 -3.42 -12.54
N PRO A 168 7.07 -2.81 -12.62
CA PRO A 168 6.08 -2.85 -11.54
C PRO A 168 5.56 -4.25 -11.23
N ILE A 169 5.71 -5.22 -12.13
CA ILE A 169 5.33 -6.62 -11.87
C ILE A 169 6.28 -7.26 -10.85
N LEU A 170 7.57 -6.89 -10.89
CA LEU A 170 8.60 -7.48 -10.04
C LEU A 170 8.79 -6.68 -8.75
N VAL A 171 8.71 -5.35 -8.84
CA VAL A 171 8.93 -4.45 -7.72
C VAL A 171 7.59 -4.07 -7.09
N GLN A 172 7.47 -4.30 -5.78
CA GLN A 172 6.20 -4.16 -5.06
C GLN A 172 5.86 -2.73 -4.63
N GLY A 173 6.78 -1.78 -4.81
CA GLY A 173 6.60 -0.39 -4.39
C GLY A 173 7.04 -0.13 -2.96
N CYS A 174 6.90 1.13 -2.55
CA CYS A 174 7.64 1.66 -1.43
C CYS A 174 7.01 1.35 -0.05
N GLY A 175 5.68 1.19 0.02
CA GLY A 175 4.98 0.88 1.27
C GLY A 175 5.10 -0.57 1.74
N PHE A 176 5.61 -1.46 0.89
CA PHE A 176 5.62 -2.91 1.12
C PHE A 176 6.25 -3.33 2.47
N PRO A 177 7.40 -2.78 2.92
CA PRO A 177 8.00 -3.20 4.18
C PRO A 177 7.17 -2.84 5.42
N LEU A 178 6.54 -1.66 5.44
CA LEU A 178 5.69 -1.25 6.57
C LEU A 178 4.41 -2.10 6.63
N TYR A 179 3.82 -2.42 5.48
CA TYR A 179 2.69 -3.34 5.41
C TYR A 179 3.03 -4.70 6.03
N PHE A 180 4.16 -5.29 5.64
CA PHE A 180 4.61 -6.56 6.22
C PHE A 180 4.87 -6.46 7.73
N GLN A 181 5.45 -5.35 8.20
CA GLN A 181 5.66 -5.10 9.63
C GLN A 181 4.33 -5.03 10.39
N ILE A 182 3.35 -4.28 9.89
CA ILE A 182 2.02 -4.18 10.52
C ILE A 182 1.40 -5.57 10.63
N LEU A 183 1.38 -6.37 9.57
CA LEU A 183 0.80 -7.71 9.65
C LEU A 183 1.55 -8.64 10.58
N THR A 184 2.87 -8.52 10.65
CA THR A 184 3.68 -9.34 11.56
C THR A 184 3.41 -8.99 13.02
N GLN A 185 3.30 -7.70 13.34
CA GLN A 185 3.01 -7.22 14.70
C GLN A 185 1.56 -7.51 15.11
N THR A 186 0.60 -7.37 14.20
CA THR A 186 -0.83 -7.57 14.49
C THR A 186 -1.23 -9.05 14.49
N TYR A 187 -0.72 -9.86 13.55
CA TYR A 187 -1.20 -11.23 13.30
C TYR A 187 -0.13 -12.30 13.43
N GLY A 188 1.13 -11.92 13.62
CA GLY A 188 2.25 -12.85 13.58
C GLY A 188 2.73 -13.15 12.16
N ILE A 189 3.88 -13.83 12.09
CA ILE A 189 4.64 -13.98 10.85
C ILE A 189 3.93 -14.85 9.79
N ILE A 190 3.18 -15.87 10.20
CA ILE A 190 2.52 -16.80 9.26
C ILE A 190 1.39 -16.10 8.49
N PRO A 191 0.41 -15.43 9.14
CA PRO A 191 -0.58 -14.65 8.41
C PRO A 191 0.04 -13.52 7.61
N ALA A 192 1.09 -12.86 8.13
CA ALA A 192 1.80 -11.82 7.41
C ALA A 192 2.32 -12.31 6.05
N TYR A 193 2.94 -13.49 5.97
CA TYR A 193 3.36 -14.06 4.68
C TYR A 193 2.20 -14.34 3.73
N VAL A 194 1.13 -14.96 4.24
CA VAL A 194 -0.05 -15.29 3.42
C VAL A 194 -0.65 -14.03 2.81
N TYR A 195 -0.93 -13.03 3.64
CA TYR A 195 -1.58 -11.79 3.21
C TYR A 195 -0.67 -10.82 2.47
N THR A 196 0.64 -10.99 2.57
CA THR A 196 1.60 -10.30 1.71
C THR A 196 1.60 -10.91 0.32
N ILE A 197 1.64 -12.24 0.20
CA ILE A 197 1.58 -12.93 -1.10
C ILE A 197 0.26 -12.65 -1.81
N THR A 198 -0.88 -12.79 -1.13
CA THR A 198 -2.18 -12.45 -1.73
C THR A 198 -2.29 -10.96 -2.02
N GLY A 199 -1.72 -10.11 -1.16
CA GLY A 199 -1.67 -8.67 -1.37
C GLY A 199 -0.89 -8.25 -2.63
N MET A 200 0.15 -9.00 -3.02
CA MET A 200 0.88 -8.74 -4.28
C MET A 200 0.01 -9.01 -5.50
N LEU A 201 -0.92 -9.97 -5.37
CA LEU A 201 -1.85 -10.35 -6.42
C LEU A 201 -3.10 -9.47 -6.45
N PHE A 202 -3.42 -8.80 -5.35
CA PHE A 202 -4.63 -7.98 -5.18
C PHE A 202 -4.92 -7.00 -6.34
N PRO A 203 -3.97 -6.16 -6.82
CA PRO A 203 -4.25 -5.21 -7.88
C PRO A 203 -4.47 -5.89 -9.24
N TYR A 204 -4.05 -7.15 -9.43
CA TYR A 204 -4.37 -7.86 -10.66
C TYR A 204 -5.86 -8.19 -10.79
N PHE A 205 -6.59 -8.25 -9.67
CA PHE A 205 -8.00 -8.61 -9.66
C PHE A 205 -8.91 -7.45 -9.30
N ASN A 206 -8.43 -6.48 -8.52
CA ASN A 206 -9.26 -5.44 -7.94
C ASN A 206 -8.95 -4.03 -8.47
N ASN A 207 -7.85 -3.82 -9.21
CA ASN A 207 -7.55 -2.52 -9.79
C ASN A 207 -8.17 -2.42 -11.20
N PRO A 208 -9.21 -1.59 -11.43
CA PRO A 208 -9.82 -1.41 -12.74
C PRO A 208 -8.84 -0.81 -13.76
N TYR A 209 -7.79 -0.12 -13.31
CA TYR A 209 -6.76 0.50 -14.14
C TYR A 209 -5.58 -0.43 -14.45
N ARG A 210 -5.58 -1.68 -13.94
CA ARG A 210 -4.50 -2.66 -14.12
C ARG A 210 -3.99 -2.72 -15.55
N ASP A 211 -4.87 -2.89 -16.52
CA ASP A 211 -4.46 -3.05 -17.91
C ASP A 211 -3.84 -1.76 -18.48
N PHE A 212 -4.36 -0.61 -18.09
CA PHE A 212 -3.81 0.68 -18.50
C PHE A 212 -2.43 0.89 -17.87
N GLU A 213 -2.32 0.68 -16.56
CA GLU A 213 -1.06 0.78 -15.81
C GLU A 213 0.01 -0.16 -16.39
N LEU A 214 -0.30 -1.45 -16.54
CA LEU A 214 0.66 -2.45 -17.02
C LEU A 214 1.03 -2.29 -18.50
N LYS A 215 0.14 -1.75 -19.35
CA LYS A 215 0.48 -1.46 -20.76
C LYS A 215 1.32 -0.19 -20.89
N ASN A 216 1.15 0.78 -20.00
CA ASN A 216 1.76 2.12 -20.12
C ASN A 216 2.83 2.41 -19.06
N TYR A 217 3.20 1.45 -18.20
CA TYR A 217 4.03 1.71 -17.02
C TYR A 217 5.33 2.45 -17.35
N ALA A 218 6.03 2.08 -18.43
CA ALA A 218 7.28 2.73 -18.82
C ALA A 218 7.08 4.21 -19.16
N THR A 219 5.98 4.55 -19.85
CA THR A 219 5.61 5.93 -20.18
C THR A 219 5.18 6.69 -18.92
N LEU A 220 4.35 6.08 -18.08
CA LEU A 220 3.85 6.69 -16.84
C LEU A 220 4.99 6.96 -15.84
N GLN A 221 5.94 6.03 -15.71
CA GLN A 221 7.16 6.24 -14.92
C GLN A 221 8.01 7.37 -15.48
N SER A 222 8.22 7.40 -16.81
CA SER A 222 8.95 8.49 -17.46
C SER A 222 8.27 9.85 -17.24
N TYR A 223 6.94 9.88 -17.25
CA TYR A 223 6.17 11.09 -16.95
C TYR A 223 6.27 11.50 -15.49
N TYR A 224 6.26 10.54 -14.58
CA TYR A 224 6.48 10.79 -13.16
C TYR A 224 7.87 11.38 -12.93
N ASP A 225 8.91 10.79 -13.52
CA ASP A 225 10.29 11.26 -13.40
C ASP A 225 10.51 12.64 -14.02
N GLN A 226 9.79 12.96 -15.10
CA GLN A 226 9.80 14.29 -15.73
C GLN A 226 8.87 15.31 -15.05
N GLY A 227 8.12 14.91 -14.02
CA GLY A 227 7.16 15.77 -13.32
C GLY A 227 5.89 16.10 -14.12
N LEU A 228 5.63 15.41 -15.24
CA LEU A 228 4.46 15.60 -16.10
C LEU A 228 3.16 15.11 -15.43
N LEU A 229 3.27 14.26 -14.40
CA LEU A 229 2.13 13.82 -13.58
C LEU A 229 1.85 14.75 -12.39
N ASN A 230 2.68 15.77 -12.16
CA ASN A 230 2.47 16.69 -11.05
C ASN A 230 1.17 17.47 -11.24
N GLU A 231 0.36 17.60 -10.19
CA GLU A 231 -0.86 18.39 -10.25
C GLU A 231 -0.59 19.85 -10.66
N ASN A 232 0.55 20.40 -10.20
CA ASN A 232 1.04 21.73 -10.57
C ASN A 232 1.48 21.84 -12.05
N TYR A 233 1.61 20.73 -12.78
CA TYR A 233 1.84 20.77 -14.23
C TYR A 233 0.61 21.30 -14.99
N LYS A 234 -0.60 21.23 -14.38
CA LYS A 234 -1.85 21.78 -14.95
C LYS A 234 -1.81 23.28 -15.21
N THR A 235 -0.92 24.05 -14.58
CA THR A 235 -0.80 25.49 -14.92
C THR A 235 -0.05 25.75 -16.23
N VAL A 236 0.52 24.72 -16.89
CA VAL A 236 1.27 24.90 -18.15
C VAL A 236 0.81 23.98 -19.28
N ASN A 237 0.20 22.81 -19.03
CA ASN A 237 -0.37 22.00 -20.11
C ASN A 237 -1.43 21.00 -19.60
N ASP A 238 -2.67 21.14 -20.08
CA ASP A 238 -3.70 20.10 -20.02
C ASP A 238 -3.17 18.79 -20.63
N SER A 239 -2.71 17.86 -19.78
CA SER A 239 -2.13 16.62 -20.27
C SER A 239 -3.23 15.69 -20.81
N TYR A 240 -3.15 15.42 -22.10
CA TYR A 240 -4.06 14.56 -22.88
C TYR A 240 -4.39 13.20 -22.22
N GLN A 241 -3.46 12.65 -21.44
CA GLN A 241 -3.62 11.36 -20.77
C GLN A 241 -4.50 11.42 -19.50
N TYR A 242 -4.49 12.52 -18.74
CA TYR A 242 -5.43 12.71 -17.62
C TYR A 242 -6.89 12.74 -18.11
N ASN A 243 -7.11 13.30 -19.30
CA ASN A 243 -8.43 13.33 -19.93
C ASN A 243 -8.83 11.95 -20.50
N ILE A 244 -7.90 11.15 -21.04
CA ILE A 244 -8.17 9.75 -21.40
C ILE A 244 -8.50 8.91 -20.15
N TYR A 245 -7.78 9.15 -19.05
CA TYR A 245 -8.02 8.53 -17.75
C TYR A 245 -9.45 8.78 -17.23
N LYS A 246 -9.89 10.05 -17.17
CA LYS A 246 -11.27 10.40 -16.74
C LYS A 246 -12.33 9.81 -17.67
N ASN A 247 -12.08 9.80 -18.98
CA ASN A 247 -13.05 9.31 -19.95
C ASN A 247 -13.22 7.79 -19.94
N ASN A 248 -12.23 7.04 -19.45
CA ASN A 248 -12.32 5.58 -19.27
C ASN A 248 -13.10 5.15 -18.01
N GLN A 249 -13.52 6.08 -17.13
CA GLN A 249 -14.45 5.77 -16.03
C GLN A 249 -15.90 5.49 -16.52
N ASN A 250 -16.20 5.67 -17.81
CA ASN A 250 -17.56 5.59 -18.37
C ASN A 250 -17.87 4.28 -19.12
N TYR A 251 -17.11 3.21 -18.92
CA TYR A 251 -17.43 1.90 -19.47
C TYR A 251 -17.68 0.89 -18.35
N ASP A 252 -18.93 0.91 -17.87
CA ASP A 252 -19.59 -0.25 -17.26
C ASP A 252 -20.02 -1.26 -18.34
#